data_AF-X1GHB4-F1
#
_entry.id   AF-X1GHB4-F1
#
_cell.length_a   1.000
_cell.length_b   1.000
_cell.length_c   1.000
_cell.angle_alpha   90.00
_cell.angle_beta   90.00
_cell.angle_gamma   90.00
#
_symmetry.space_group_name_H-M   'P 1'
#
loop_
_entity.id
_entity.type
_entity.pdbx_description
1 polymer ?
#
loop_
_entity_poly.entity_id
_entity_poly.type
_entity_poly.pdbx_seq_one_letter_code
_entity_poly.pdbx_strand_id
1 'polypeptide(L)'
;MEVEDIDEIDINQMKDKEIVIPGEVLSKDLTNFTPGRGTTKQGNKIISLFVGIKVIRKNYINVIPLRGIYTPTEGDKVIGVIIDKNPVKWKLDINARNFGILKPSNTVARTQKFRKGRPERVYETTEKFSVGDVLIVKITQADRLHHPELTTQGKYLDKRHSGKLIEIPPPKIPRIIGRKGSMI
;
A
#
# COMPACT_ATOMS: atom_id res chain seq x y z
N MET A 1 19.51 -24.04 -9.78
CA MET A 1 19.67 -22.61 -9.46
C MET A 1 18.63 -22.32 -8.41
N GLU A 2 19.03 -22.54 -7.16
CA GLU A 2 18.14 -22.51 -5.99
C GLU A 2 17.59 -21.10 -5.80
N VAL A 3 16.29 -21.03 -5.55
CA VAL A 3 15.60 -19.79 -5.24
C VAL A 3 15.88 -19.51 -3.77
N GLU A 4 16.74 -18.55 -3.48
CA GLU A 4 17.02 -18.12 -2.10
C GLU A 4 15.71 -17.64 -1.45
N ASP A 5 15.30 -18.35 -0.41
CA ASP A 5 14.14 -18.07 0.43
C ASP A 5 14.26 -16.69 1.11
N ILE A 6 13.31 -15.80 0.84
CA ILE A 6 13.28 -14.40 1.33
C ILE A 6 12.75 -14.27 2.79
N ASP A 7 12.43 -15.37 3.49
CA ASP A 7 11.60 -15.31 4.71
C ASP A 7 12.22 -15.86 6.01
N GLU A 8 13.53 -15.71 6.22
CA GLU A 8 14.12 -15.82 7.56
C GLU A 8 13.96 -14.52 8.35
N ILE A 9 12.80 -14.38 8.97
CA ILE A 9 12.63 -13.46 10.10
C ILE A 9 13.20 -14.17 11.33
N ASP A 10 14.40 -13.81 11.77
CA ASP A 10 14.93 -14.33 13.03
C ASP A 10 14.18 -13.67 14.22
N ILE A 11 13.49 -14.47 15.04
CA ILE A 11 12.76 -14.01 16.24
C ILE A 11 13.72 -13.71 17.40
N ASN A 12 14.98 -14.15 17.34
CA ASN A 12 15.91 -14.05 18.46
C ASN A 12 16.56 -12.67 18.65
N GLN A 13 16.20 -11.66 17.84
CA GLN A 13 16.50 -10.25 18.11
C GLN A 13 15.31 -9.48 18.69
N MET A 14 14.49 -10.12 19.52
CA MET A 14 13.54 -9.46 20.43
C MET A 14 14.23 -8.79 21.63
N LYS A 15 15.33 -8.05 21.41
CA LYS A 15 15.72 -7.03 22.40
C LYS A 15 14.71 -5.89 22.27
N ASP A 16 14.03 -5.63 23.38
CA ASP A 16 13.07 -4.55 23.65
C ASP A 16 12.66 -3.68 22.47
N LYS A 17 11.37 -3.68 22.14
CA LYS A 17 10.79 -2.73 21.18
C LYS A 17 11.01 -1.31 21.70
N GLU A 18 12.12 -0.71 21.28
CA GLU A 18 12.52 0.64 21.64
C GLU A 18 11.46 1.59 21.09
N ILE A 19 10.72 2.21 22.01
CA ILE A 19 9.78 3.28 21.68
C ILE A 19 10.62 4.53 21.51
N VAL A 20 10.44 5.18 20.37
CA VAL A 20 11.17 6.39 20.01
C VAL A 20 10.22 7.55 19.80
N ILE A 21 10.74 8.76 20.02
CA ILE A 21 10.01 10.02 19.80
C ILE A 21 10.61 10.82 18.63
N PRO A 22 9.85 11.73 17.99
CA PRO A 22 10.38 12.61 16.96
C PRO A 22 11.59 13.42 17.46
N GLY A 23 12.65 13.47 16.66
CA GLY A 23 13.91 14.16 16.99
C GLY A 23 14.93 13.30 17.75
N GLU A 24 14.53 12.14 18.25
CA GLU A 24 15.43 11.21 18.94
C GLU A 24 16.49 10.63 17.99
N VAL A 25 17.72 10.50 18.49
CA VAL A 25 18.87 10.00 17.72
C VAL A 25 18.89 8.48 17.75
N LEU A 26 18.67 7.87 16.58
CA LEU A 26 18.56 6.43 16.43
C LEU A 26 19.91 5.75 16.20
N SER A 27 20.81 6.42 15.48
CA SER A 27 22.18 5.99 15.25
C SER A 27 23.05 7.15 14.75
N LYS A 28 24.34 7.12 15.06
CA LYS A 28 25.36 8.02 14.52
C LYS A 28 26.20 7.34 13.41
N ASP A 29 26.08 6.02 13.28
CA ASP A 29 26.90 5.21 12.38
C ASP A 29 26.29 5.15 10.98
N LEU A 30 26.53 6.20 10.20
CA LEU A 30 26.03 6.34 8.82
C LEU A 30 26.70 5.41 7.80
N THR A 31 27.81 4.77 8.16
CA THR A 31 28.51 3.82 7.29
C THR A 31 27.79 2.47 7.26
N ASN A 32 27.26 2.05 8.42
CA ASN A 32 26.62 0.74 8.58
C ASN A 32 25.09 0.83 8.44
N PHE A 33 24.51 2.00 8.73
CA PHE A 33 23.07 2.19 8.74
C PHE A 33 22.60 3.28 7.79
N THR A 34 21.52 2.97 7.07
CA THR A 34 20.83 3.87 6.15
C THR A 34 19.48 4.28 6.74
N PRO A 35 19.05 5.55 6.62
CA PRO A 35 17.71 5.96 7.02
C PRO A 35 16.64 5.26 6.17
N GLY A 36 15.74 4.54 6.84
CA GLY A 36 14.58 3.90 6.24
C GLY A 36 13.30 4.74 6.37
N ARG A 37 12.15 4.06 6.39
CA ARG A 37 10.84 4.70 6.58
C ARG A 37 10.72 5.28 8.00
N GLY A 38 10.23 6.51 8.10
CA GLY A 38 9.99 7.17 9.39
C GLY A 38 11.23 7.72 10.07
N THR A 39 12.37 7.74 9.37
CA THR A 39 13.62 8.33 9.83
C THR A 39 14.15 9.32 8.81
N THR A 40 15.02 10.22 9.26
CA THR A 40 15.75 11.13 8.36
C THR A 40 17.18 11.29 8.80
N LYS A 41 18.06 11.62 7.87
CA LYS A 41 19.45 11.97 8.15
C LYS A 41 19.53 13.47 8.44
N GLN A 42 20.04 13.83 9.61
CA GLN A 42 20.31 15.22 9.98
C GLN A 42 21.81 15.34 10.32
N GLY A 43 22.60 15.87 9.38
CA GLY A 43 24.06 15.91 9.51
C GLY A 43 24.65 14.50 9.61
N ASN A 44 25.37 14.22 10.71
CA ASN A 44 26.02 12.93 10.95
C ASN A 44 25.21 11.95 11.82
N LYS A 45 23.88 12.12 11.89
CA LYS A 45 23.00 11.27 12.69
C LYS A 45 21.71 10.93 11.96
N ILE A 46 21.17 9.75 12.26
CA ILE A 46 19.83 9.33 11.88
C ILE A 46 18.90 9.66 13.03
N ILE A 47 17.84 10.41 12.76
CA ILE A 47 16.83 10.79 13.74
C ILE A 47 15.46 10.19 13.39
N SER A 48 14.62 10.00 14.40
CA SER A 48 13.23 9.61 14.20
C SER A 48 12.38 10.82 13.78
N LEU A 49 11.41 10.59 12.89
CA LEU A 49 10.38 11.58 12.51
C LEU A 49 9.05 11.36 13.25
N PHE A 50 8.84 10.20 13.85
CA PHE A 50 7.55 9.78 14.39
C PHE A 50 7.69 9.23 15.81
N VAL A 51 6.58 9.27 16.56
CA VAL A 51 6.45 8.43 17.76
C VAL A 51 6.15 7.00 17.28
N GLY A 52 7.02 6.05 17.62
CA GLY A 52 6.96 4.73 17.00
C GLY A 52 7.86 3.70 17.63
N ILE A 53 7.87 2.52 17.02
CA ILE A 53 8.77 1.42 17.38
C ILE A 53 9.91 1.41 16.38
N LYS A 54 11.15 1.47 16.88
CA LYS A 54 12.35 1.31 16.07
C LYS A 54 12.46 -0.14 15.59
N VAL A 55 12.71 -0.31 14.30
CA VAL A 55 12.89 -1.61 13.66
C VAL A 55 14.06 -1.53 12.69
N ILE A 56 15.08 -2.32 12.96
CA ILE A 56 16.24 -2.47 12.08
C ILE A 56 15.96 -3.65 11.15
N ARG A 57 16.04 -3.42 9.83
CA ARG A 57 15.93 -4.48 8.81
C ARG A 57 17.13 -4.38 7.88
N LYS A 58 17.98 -5.42 7.87
CA LYS A 58 19.28 -5.39 7.21
C LYS A 58 20.06 -4.16 7.71
N ASN A 59 20.37 -3.21 6.82
CA ASN A 59 21.07 -1.97 7.17
C ASN A 59 20.13 -0.76 7.29
N TYR A 60 18.81 -0.94 7.19
CA TYR A 60 17.85 0.16 7.27
C TYR A 60 17.26 0.31 8.66
N ILE A 61 17.38 1.50 9.24
CA ILE A 61 16.69 1.87 10.47
C ILE A 61 15.34 2.48 10.11
N ASN A 62 14.28 1.75 10.43
CA ASN A 62 12.90 2.17 10.22
C ASN A 62 12.25 2.50 11.56
N VAL A 63 11.26 3.38 11.54
CA VAL A 63 10.36 3.62 12.67
C VAL A 63 8.95 3.32 12.19
N ILE A 64 8.31 2.33 12.82
CA ILE A 64 6.90 2.03 12.59
C ILE A 64 6.09 2.98 13.47
N PRO A 65 5.34 3.93 12.89
CA PRO A 65 4.60 4.90 13.67
C PRO A 65 3.44 4.21 14.41
N LEU A 66 3.12 4.67 15.62
CA LEU A 66 1.98 4.12 16.38
C LEU A 66 0.62 4.53 15.77
N ARG A 67 0.60 5.65 15.05
CA ARG A 67 -0.56 6.18 14.31
C ARG A 67 -0.09 6.83 13.02
N GLY A 68 -0.92 6.77 11.99
CA GLY A 68 -0.61 7.38 10.69
C GLY A 68 -1.65 7.03 9.65
N ILE A 69 -1.61 7.79 8.55
CA ILE A 69 -2.44 7.58 7.36
C ILE A 69 -1.69 6.63 6.42
N TYR A 70 -2.42 5.90 5.58
CA TYR A 70 -1.81 5.03 4.58
C TYR A 70 -1.08 5.87 3.52
N THR A 71 0.16 5.49 3.22
CA THR A 71 0.95 6.08 2.13
C THR A 71 0.94 5.12 0.96
N PRO A 72 0.26 5.46 -0.15
CA PRO A 72 0.22 4.67 -1.37
C PRO A 72 1.62 4.27 -1.83
N THR A 73 1.83 2.97 -2.07
CA THR A 73 3.04 2.45 -2.72
C THR A 73 2.63 1.69 -3.97
N GLU A 74 3.40 1.82 -5.04
CA GLU A 74 3.18 1.04 -6.25
C GLU A 74 3.19 -0.46 -5.94
N GLY A 75 2.23 -1.19 -6.51
CA GLY A 75 2.09 -2.62 -6.29
C GLY A 75 1.15 -3.00 -5.15
N ASP A 76 0.83 -2.09 -4.23
CA ASP A 76 -0.06 -2.38 -3.11
C ASP A 76 -1.47 -2.75 -3.58
N LYS A 77 -2.07 -3.73 -2.90
CA LYS A 77 -3.48 -4.08 -3.06
C LYS A 77 -4.27 -3.45 -1.93
N VAL A 78 -5.25 -2.62 -2.27
CA VAL A 78 -6.04 -1.87 -1.30
C VAL A 78 -7.53 -2.03 -1.59
N ILE A 79 -8.33 -1.85 -0.55
CA ILE A 79 -9.78 -1.79 -0.66
C ILE A 79 -10.14 -0.31 -0.74
N GLY A 80 -10.95 0.06 -1.72
CA GLY A 80 -11.43 1.42 -1.88
C GLY A 80 -12.94 1.49 -2.08
N VAL A 81 -13.53 2.60 -1.65
CA VAL A 81 -14.96 2.89 -1.85
C VAL A 81 -15.10 4.01 -2.85
N ILE A 82 -15.98 3.85 -3.85
CA ILE A 82 -16.23 4.90 -4.84
C ILE A 82 -17.00 6.03 -4.17
N ILE A 83 -16.37 7.21 -4.12
CA ILE A 83 -17.00 8.42 -3.57
C ILE A 83 -17.62 9.29 -4.65
N ASP A 84 -17.08 9.25 -5.87
CA ASP A 84 -17.51 10.09 -6.96
C ASP A 84 -17.21 9.44 -8.32
N LYS A 85 -17.98 9.83 -9.32
CA LYS A 85 -17.95 9.27 -10.67
C LYS A 85 -18.15 10.37 -11.70
N ASN A 86 -17.19 10.50 -12.60
CA ASN A 86 -17.28 11.34 -13.79
C ASN A 86 -17.18 10.48 -15.05
N PRO A 87 -17.62 10.95 -16.23
CA PRO A 87 -17.54 10.17 -17.47
C PRO A 87 -16.13 9.65 -17.81
N VAL A 88 -15.08 10.29 -17.28
CA VAL A 88 -13.66 9.98 -17.54
C VAL A 88 -13.02 9.06 -16.48
N LYS A 89 -13.50 9.08 -15.23
CA LYS A 89 -12.84 8.40 -14.10
C LYS A 89 -13.75 8.19 -12.90
N TRP A 90 -13.45 7.16 -12.12
CA TRP A 90 -13.95 7.03 -10.75
C TRP A 90 -12.92 7.57 -9.75
N LYS A 91 -13.45 8.19 -8.70
CA LYS A 91 -12.68 8.64 -7.55
C LYS A 91 -12.97 7.70 -6.38
N LEU A 92 -11.92 7.10 -5.84
CA LEU A 92 -12.02 6.14 -4.75
C LEU A 92 -11.38 6.71 -3.48
N ASP A 93 -12.04 6.51 -2.35
CA ASP A 93 -11.42 6.64 -1.05
C ASP A 93 -10.71 5.33 -0.69
N ILE A 94 -9.40 5.44 -0.44
CA ILE A 94 -8.49 4.33 -0.07
C ILE A 94 -7.87 4.54 1.32
N ASN A 95 -8.45 5.43 2.14
CA ASN A 95 -7.96 5.83 3.45
C ASN A 95 -6.49 6.33 3.45
N ALA A 96 -6.14 7.05 2.37
CA ALA A 96 -4.85 7.69 2.18
C ALA A 96 -4.99 9.22 2.25
N ARG A 97 -3.86 9.93 2.21
CA ARG A 97 -3.87 11.41 2.10
C ARG A 97 -4.64 11.89 0.87
N ASN A 98 -4.44 11.20 -0.25
CA ASN A 98 -5.04 11.53 -1.54
C ASN A 98 -6.00 10.43 -1.97
N PHE A 99 -7.12 10.82 -2.58
CA PHE A 99 -8.03 9.88 -3.24
C PHE A 99 -7.34 9.19 -4.41
N GLY A 100 -7.71 7.93 -4.63
CA GLY A 100 -7.26 7.16 -5.78
C GLY A 100 -8.11 7.43 -7.02
N ILE A 101 -7.46 7.40 -8.19
CA ILE A 101 -8.10 7.60 -9.47
C ILE A 101 -8.11 6.28 -10.24
N LEU A 102 -9.29 5.81 -10.61
CA LEU A 102 -9.48 4.65 -11.49
C LEU A 102 -10.01 5.13 -12.84
N LYS A 103 -9.29 4.82 -13.91
CA LYS A 103 -9.70 5.12 -15.29
C LYS A 103 -10.42 3.89 -15.89
N PRO A 104 -11.44 4.07 -16.75
CA PRO A 104 -12.10 2.96 -17.46
C PRO A 104 -11.14 2.03 -18.19
N SER A 105 -10.10 2.59 -18.83
CA SER A 105 -9.01 1.85 -19.49
C SER A 105 -8.28 0.87 -18.56
N ASN A 106 -8.22 1.16 -17.25
CA ASN A 106 -7.59 0.33 -16.22
C ASN A 106 -8.58 -0.66 -15.56
N THR A 107 -9.81 -0.79 -16.07
CA THR A 107 -10.81 -1.71 -15.52
C THR A 107 -11.09 -2.92 -16.40
N VAL A 108 -10.96 -2.75 -17.70
CA VAL A 108 -11.17 -3.80 -18.69
C VAL A 108 -9.94 -4.70 -18.65
N ALA A 109 -10.08 -5.94 -18.20
CA ALA A 109 -9.05 -6.93 -18.43
C ALA A 109 -8.87 -7.01 -19.95
N ARG A 110 -7.65 -6.73 -20.46
CA ARG A 110 -7.27 -7.01 -21.85
C ARG A 110 -7.33 -8.52 -22.07
N THR A 111 -8.53 -9.05 -22.13
CA THR A 111 -8.75 -10.42 -22.52
C THR A 111 -8.51 -10.42 -24.02
N GLN A 112 -7.27 -10.74 -24.41
CA GLN A 112 -6.97 -11.28 -25.73
C GLN A 112 -7.74 -12.59 -25.90
N LYS A 113 -9.05 -12.52 -26.00
CA LYS A 113 -9.84 -13.53 -26.69
C LYS A 113 -10.14 -12.90 -28.04
N PHE A 114 -9.19 -13.07 -28.96
CA PHE A 114 -9.46 -13.07 -30.39
C PHE A 114 -10.45 -14.20 -30.70
N ARG A 115 -11.69 -14.08 -30.24
CA ARG A 115 -12.79 -14.88 -30.77
C ARG A 115 -13.15 -14.23 -32.09
N LYS A 116 -12.98 -15.01 -33.16
CA LYS A 116 -13.35 -14.72 -34.54
C LYS A 116 -14.52 -13.74 -34.62
N GLY A 117 -14.28 -12.58 -35.24
CA GLY A 117 -15.33 -11.66 -35.68
C GLY A 117 -15.61 -10.50 -34.72
N ARG A 118 -15.18 -9.30 -35.14
CA ARG A 118 -15.35 -7.97 -34.52
C ARG A 118 -14.59 -7.73 -33.21
N PRO A 119 -13.69 -6.72 -33.14
CA PRO A 119 -13.35 -6.15 -31.86
C PRO A 119 -14.63 -5.52 -31.30
N GLU A 120 -15.23 -6.14 -30.29
CA GLU A 120 -16.22 -5.46 -29.47
C GLU A 120 -15.49 -4.24 -28.91
N ARG A 121 -15.83 -3.06 -29.42
CA ARG A 121 -15.34 -1.80 -28.86
C ARG A 121 -15.92 -1.77 -27.45
N VAL A 122 -15.15 -2.25 -26.49
CA VAL A 122 -15.49 -2.05 -25.08
C VAL A 122 -15.39 -0.55 -24.90
N TYR A 123 -16.52 0.13 -24.97
CA TYR A 123 -16.57 1.55 -24.70
C TYR A 123 -16.00 1.74 -23.30
N GLU A 124 -15.02 2.63 -23.20
CA GLU A 124 -14.44 3.08 -21.93
C GLU A 124 -15.49 3.90 -21.19
N THR A 125 -16.56 3.24 -20.77
CA THR A 125 -17.66 3.83 -20.03
C THR A 125 -17.42 3.68 -18.55
N THR A 126 -17.88 4.70 -17.83
CA THR A 126 -17.82 4.72 -16.38
C THR A 126 -19.04 4.02 -15.75
N GLU A 127 -19.90 3.39 -16.56
CA GLU A 127 -21.12 2.68 -16.12
C GLU A 127 -20.87 1.42 -15.30
N LYS A 128 -19.68 0.80 -15.38
CA LYS A 128 -19.37 -0.45 -14.68
C LYS A 128 -19.55 -0.35 -13.15
N PHE A 129 -19.22 0.79 -12.56
CA PHE A 129 -19.31 0.98 -11.11
C PHE A 129 -20.08 2.25 -10.75
N SER A 130 -20.73 2.21 -9.59
CA SER A 130 -21.55 3.28 -9.03
C SER A 130 -20.98 3.81 -7.72
N VAL A 131 -21.37 5.03 -7.34
CA VAL A 131 -20.99 5.62 -6.05
C VAL A 131 -21.49 4.73 -4.90
N GLY A 132 -20.62 4.50 -3.92
CA GLY A 132 -20.86 3.57 -2.81
C GLY A 132 -20.35 2.14 -3.05
N ASP A 133 -19.93 1.79 -4.26
CA ASP A 133 -19.37 0.48 -4.54
C ASP A 133 -18.00 0.29 -3.86
N VAL A 134 -17.79 -0.91 -3.32
CA VAL A 134 -16.52 -1.33 -2.71
C VAL A 134 -15.72 -2.15 -3.73
N LEU A 135 -14.48 -1.73 -3.98
CA LEU A 135 -13.58 -2.32 -4.95
C LEU A 135 -12.30 -2.81 -4.28
N ILE A 136 -11.78 -3.95 -4.73
CA ILE A 136 -10.38 -4.31 -4.49
C ILE A 136 -9.57 -3.88 -5.70
N VAL A 137 -8.63 -2.98 -5.46
CA VAL A 137 -7.81 -2.34 -6.50
C VAL A 137 -6.33 -2.55 -6.20
N LYS A 138 -5.51 -2.43 -7.24
CA LYS A 138 -4.05 -2.37 -7.11
C LYS A 138 -3.57 -0.98 -7.50
N ILE A 139 -2.57 -0.47 -6.79
CA ILE A 139 -1.93 0.79 -7.10
C ILE A 139 -0.93 0.57 -8.24
N THR A 140 -1.15 1.23 -9.37
CA THR A 140 -0.25 1.16 -10.54
C THR A 140 0.87 2.17 -10.43
N GLN A 141 0.52 3.39 -10.02
CA GLN A 141 1.47 4.49 -9.90
C GLN A 141 1.12 5.30 -8.65
N ALA A 142 2.13 5.68 -7.88
CA ALA A 142 1.97 6.50 -6.69
C ALA A 142 3.09 7.54 -6.60
N ASP A 143 2.76 8.77 -6.94
CA ASP A 143 3.63 9.93 -6.77
C ASP A 143 3.28 10.72 -5.50
N ARG A 144 4.23 11.52 -5.01
CA ARG A 144 3.98 12.46 -3.90
C ARG A 144 3.16 13.68 -4.31
N LEU A 145 3.20 14.03 -5.59
CA LEU A 145 2.55 15.22 -6.15
C LEU A 145 1.18 14.92 -6.73
N HIS A 146 1.01 13.71 -7.29
CA HIS A 146 -0.22 13.33 -7.98
C HIS A 146 -1.10 12.41 -7.14
N HIS A 147 -2.35 12.29 -7.55
CA HIS A 147 -3.24 11.27 -7.02
C HIS A 147 -2.77 9.88 -7.47
N PRO A 148 -2.81 8.86 -6.58
CA PRO A 148 -2.42 7.51 -6.97
C PRO A 148 -3.35 6.96 -8.05
N GLU A 149 -2.76 6.37 -9.09
CA GLU A 149 -3.49 5.68 -10.14
C GLU A 149 -3.77 4.24 -9.73
N LEU A 150 -5.00 3.80 -10.01
CA LEU A 150 -5.53 2.51 -9.63
C LEU A 150 -5.83 1.65 -10.85
N THR A 151 -5.80 0.33 -10.63
CA THR A 151 -6.26 -0.67 -11.60
C THR A 151 -7.09 -1.75 -10.92
N THR A 152 -8.11 -2.25 -11.64
CA THR A 152 -8.79 -3.51 -11.31
C THR A 152 -8.34 -4.64 -12.24
N GLN A 153 -7.31 -4.42 -13.07
CA GLN A 153 -6.74 -5.48 -13.91
C GLN A 153 -5.87 -6.39 -13.06
N GLY A 154 -6.32 -7.63 -12.87
CA GLY A 154 -5.54 -8.66 -12.20
C GLY A 154 -6.40 -9.72 -11.53
N LYS A 155 -5.74 -10.74 -10.99
CA LYS A 155 -6.43 -11.79 -10.25
C LYS A 155 -6.94 -11.24 -8.92
N TYR A 156 -8.23 -11.48 -8.64
CA TYR A 156 -8.92 -11.08 -7.40
C TYR A 156 -9.13 -9.56 -7.20
N LEU A 157 -9.00 -8.77 -8.27
CA LEU A 157 -9.28 -7.34 -8.28
C LEU A 157 -10.60 -7.09 -9.02
N ASP A 158 -11.66 -6.75 -8.29
CA ASP A 158 -12.93 -6.25 -8.85
C ASP A 158 -13.84 -5.75 -7.72
N LYS A 159 -15.07 -5.40 -8.06
CA LYS A 159 -16.14 -5.08 -7.11
C LYS A 159 -16.42 -6.25 -6.17
N ARG A 160 -16.61 -5.93 -4.89
CA ARG A 160 -17.08 -6.87 -3.87
C ARG A 160 -18.58 -6.67 -3.65
N HIS A 161 -19.32 -7.76 -3.80
CA HIS A 161 -20.78 -7.78 -3.66
C HIS A 161 -21.25 -8.11 -2.24
N SER A 162 -20.42 -8.78 -1.44
CA SER A 162 -20.78 -9.23 -0.09
C SER A 162 -19.59 -9.19 0.85
N GLY A 163 -19.88 -9.11 2.15
CA GLY A 163 -18.89 -9.06 3.23
C GLY A 163 -19.13 -7.90 4.19
N LYS A 164 -18.27 -7.80 5.20
CA LYS A 164 -18.23 -6.65 6.13
C LYS A 164 -16.96 -5.85 5.86
N LEU A 165 -17.11 -4.53 5.76
CA LEU A 165 -15.97 -3.61 5.68
C LEU A 165 -15.62 -3.15 7.10
N ILE A 166 -14.37 -3.36 7.50
CA ILE A 166 -13.86 -2.92 8.81
C ILE A 166 -12.68 -1.99 8.54
N GLU A 167 -12.79 -0.76 9.01
CA GLU A 167 -11.71 0.20 8.93
C GLU A 167 -10.73 0.01 10.08
N ILE A 168 -9.43 -0.05 9.74
CA ILE A 168 -8.37 -0.26 10.71
C ILE A 168 -7.22 0.71 10.40
N PRO A 169 -6.61 1.35 11.41
CA PRO A 169 -5.42 2.17 11.21
C PRO A 169 -4.31 1.39 10.48
N PRO A 170 -3.76 1.91 9.38
CA PRO A 170 -2.76 1.24 8.57
C PRO A 170 -1.55 0.68 9.33
N PRO A 171 -0.99 1.36 10.35
CA PRO A 171 0.13 0.82 11.11
C PRO A 171 -0.18 -0.48 11.87
N LYS A 172 -1.46 -0.79 12.12
CA LYS A 172 -1.89 -2.01 12.81
C LYS A 172 -2.05 -3.22 11.87
N ILE A 173 -2.10 -3.00 10.56
CA ILE A 173 -2.33 -4.07 9.55
C ILE A 173 -1.30 -5.21 9.68
N PRO A 174 0.02 -4.97 9.75
CA PRO A 174 1.00 -6.06 9.86
C PRO A 174 0.82 -6.90 11.13
N ARG A 175 0.32 -6.28 12.21
CA ARG A 175 0.07 -6.98 13.47
C ARG A 175 -1.18 -7.85 13.40
N ILE A 176 -2.20 -7.45 12.66
CA ILE A 176 -3.43 -8.23 12.48
C ILE A 176 -3.18 -9.45 11.61
N ILE A 177 -2.36 -9.34 10.57
CA ILE A 177 -1.97 -10.49 9.74
C ILE A 177 -1.09 -11.46 10.54
N GLY A 178 -0.20 -10.93 11.39
CA GLY A 178 0.76 -11.75 12.12
C GLY A 178 1.89 -12.28 11.24
N ARG A 179 2.87 -12.95 11.85
CA ARG A 179 4.00 -13.53 11.09
C ARG A 179 3.48 -14.70 10.26
N LYS A 180 3.78 -14.72 8.95
CA LYS A 180 3.32 -15.77 8.01
C LYS A 180 1.80 -16.02 8.06
N GLY A 181 1.01 -14.98 8.36
CA GLY A 181 -0.45 -15.12 8.46
C GLY A 181 -0.96 -15.77 9.75
N SER A 182 -0.13 -15.92 10.79
CA SER A 182 -0.51 -16.61 12.04
C SER A 182 -1.73 -16.05 12.79
N MET A 183 -2.21 -14.85 12.46
CA MET A 183 -3.34 -14.21 13.13
C MET A 183 -4.60 -14.11 12.26
N ILE A 184 -4.57 -14.63 11.02
CA ILE A 184 -5.70 -14.65 10.08
C ILE A 184 -5.98 -16.04 9.51
#